data_AF-S8E2P9-F1
#
_entry.id   AF-S8E2P9-F1
#
_cell.length_a   1.000
_cell.length_b   1.000
_cell.length_c   1.000
_cell.angle_alpha   90.00
_cell.angle_beta   90.00
_cell.angle_gamma   90.00
#
_symmetry.space_group_name_H-M   'P 1'
#
loop_
_entity.id
_entity.type
_entity.pdbx_description
1 polymer ?
#
loop_
_entity_poly.entity_id
_entity_poly.type
_entity_poly.pdbx_seq_one_letter_code
_entity_poly.pdbx_strand_id
1 'polypeptide(L)'
;RVTLDDLPPNTRHRFLRSFAPRLYELIGRRPNPWDLQDMDLTAVFQQIWDTVFPDIPAPYSLVPSSAIYRLSMQKIYEWRSSFGSNAIKAVRRAWENEGLESIEERAHLARTAMCEGSPYLYGRVIFAIDGRVLKCLLRFQSEVITSTLAGHFQAIEGAQIVGNARGALLLATTAKGWSSKVLFYLCSISRLPDENW
;
A
#
# COMPACT_ATOMS: atom_id res chain seq x y z
N ARG A 1 4.61 -2.42 25.45
CA ARG A 1 4.66 -2.55 23.98
C ARG A 1 4.27 -3.99 23.66
N VAL A 2 3.28 -4.22 22.80
CA VAL A 2 2.86 -5.59 22.44
C VAL A 2 3.86 -6.19 21.44
N THR A 3 4.17 -7.47 21.57
CA THR A 3 5.03 -8.22 20.65
C THR A 3 4.33 -9.47 20.14
N LEU A 4 5.01 -10.21 19.26
CA LEU A 4 4.53 -11.52 18.78
C LEU A 4 4.51 -12.59 19.88
N ASP A 5 5.18 -12.36 21.00
CA ASP A 5 5.25 -13.31 22.12
C ASP A 5 4.03 -13.17 23.05
N ASP A 6 3.25 -12.10 22.90
CA ASP A 6 1.93 -11.94 23.56
C ASP A 6 0.80 -12.71 22.86
N LEU A 7 1.11 -13.39 21.75
CA LEU A 7 0.16 -14.25 21.05
C LEU A 7 0.01 -15.60 21.78
N PRO A 8 -1.15 -16.28 21.66
CA PRO A 8 -1.30 -17.64 22.15
C PRO A 8 -0.22 -18.58 21.58
N PRO A 9 0.22 -19.61 22.34
CA PRO A 9 1.24 -20.54 21.88
C PRO A 9 0.93 -21.12 20.49
N ASN A 10 1.97 -21.34 19.68
CA ASN A 10 1.89 -21.91 18.33
C ASN A 10 1.11 -21.10 17.28
N THR A 11 0.67 -19.86 17.58
CA THR A 11 -0.06 -19.02 16.61
C THR A 11 0.83 -18.09 15.80
N ARG A 12 2.04 -17.76 16.27
CA ARG A 12 2.93 -16.75 15.68
C ARG A 12 3.15 -16.89 14.17
N HIS A 13 3.44 -18.10 13.70
CA HIS A 13 3.70 -18.35 12.27
C HIS A 13 2.45 -18.08 11.42
N ARG A 14 1.30 -18.67 11.79
CA ARG A 14 0.00 -18.47 11.11
C ARG A 14 -0.49 -17.03 11.22
N PHE A 15 -0.18 -16.34 12.32
CA PHE A 15 -0.51 -14.92 12.46
C PHE A 15 0.20 -14.09 11.39
N LEU A 16 1.49 -14.32 11.17
CA LEU A 16 2.26 -13.58 10.16
C LEU A 16 1.98 -14.02 8.72
N ARG A 17 1.70 -15.31 8.49
CA ARG A 17 1.56 -15.90 7.15
C ARG A 17 0.12 -16.04 6.66
N SER A 18 -0.87 -15.83 7.52
CA SER A 18 -2.29 -16.03 7.15
C SER A 18 -3.19 -14.95 7.72
N PHE A 19 -3.05 -14.57 8.99
CA PHE A 19 -3.88 -13.52 9.60
C PHE A 19 -3.54 -12.13 9.04
N ALA A 20 -2.27 -11.71 9.16
CA ALA A 20 -1.84 -10.38 8.72
C ALA A 20 -2.02 -10.15 7.20
N PRO A 21 -1.69 -11.11 6.31
CA PRO A 21 -1.98 -10.98 4.88
C PRO A 21 -3.45 -10.71 4.56
N ARG A 22 -4.39 -11.42 5.21
CA ARG A 22 -5.84 -11.21 5.04
C ARG A 22 -6.26 -9.82 5.51
N LEU A 23 -5.66 -9.34 6.61
CA LEU A 23 -5.91 -8.00 7.11
C LEU A 23 -5.44 -6.92 6.12
N TYR A 24 -4.25 -7.11 5.53
CA TYR A 24 -3.71 -6.18 4.55
C TYR A 24 -4.48 -6.19 3.23
N GLU A 25 -4.97 -7.35 2.77
CA GLU A 25 -5.86 -7.44 1.61
C GLU A 25 -7.15 -6.64 1.85
N LEU A 26 -7.79 -6.87 3.00
CA LEU A 26 -9.04 -6.24 3.37
C LEU A 26 -8.92 -4.72 3.52
N ILE A 27 -7.80 -4.22 4.04
CA ILE A 27 -7.55 -2.77 4.12
C ILE A 27 -7.09 -2.23 2.77
N GLY A 28 -6.30 -3.00 2.02
CA GLY A 28 -5.76 -2.64 0.71
C GLY A 28 -6.83 -2.43 -0.35
N ARG A 29 -7.99 -3.07 -0.23
CA ARG A 29 -9.15 -2.86 -1.13
C ARG A 29 -10.00 -1.62 -0.80
N ARG A 30 -9.79 -0.99 0.36
CA ARG A 30 -10.61 0.15 0.81
C ARG A 30 -10.31 1.39 -0.05
N PRO A 31 -11.29 2.27 -0.31
CA PRO A 31 -11.04 3.53 -1.01
C PRO A 31 -10.01 4.41 -0.28
N ASN A 32 -10.14 4.53 1.04
CA ASN A 32 -9.20 5.23 1.91
C ASN A 32 -8.61 4.23 2.90
N PRO A 33 -7.34 3.81 2.74
CA PRO A 33 -6.71 2.81 3.60
C PRO A 33 -6.16 3.41 4.90
N TRP A 34 -6.22 4.73 5.12
CA TRP A 34 -5.83 5.38 6.38
C TRP A 34 -7.01 5.50 7.35
N ASP A 35 -8.19 5.77 6.81
CA ASP A 35 -9.42 5.91 7.58
C ASP A 35 -10.09 4.54 7.75
N LEU A 36 -10.18 4.08 9.00
CA LEU A 36 -10.83 2.83 9.38
C LEU A 36 -12.03 3.09 10.31
N GLN A 37 -12.50 4.33 10.43
CA GLN A 37 -13.56 4.68 11.39
C GLN A 37 -14.90 4.03 11.07
N ASP A 38 -15.15 3.73 9.79
CA ASP A 38 -16.36 3.06 9.33
C ASP A 38 -16.25 1.53 9.39
N MET A 39 -15.18 1.01 9.98
CA MET A 39 -14.98 -0.43 10.20
C MET A 39 -15.09 -0.78 11.67
N ASP A 40 -15.91 -1.79 11.98
CA ASP A 40 -15.82 -2.48 13.26
C ASP A 40 -14.56 -3.38 13.26
N LEU A 41 -13.44 -2.79 13.66
CA LEU A 41 -12.15 -3.48 13.70
C LEU A 41 -12.15 -4.68 14.66
N THR A 42 -12.93 -4.62 15.74
CA THR A 42 -13.06 -5.75 16.67
C THR A 42 -13.74 -6.92 15.97
N ALA A 43 -14.86 -6.70 15.29
CA ALA A 43 -15.54 -7.74 14.54
C ALA A 43 -14.67 -8.28 13.39
N VAL A 44 -13.98 -7.40 12.66
CA VAL A 44 -13.08 -7.79 11.57
C VAL A 44 -11.93 -8.65 12.07
N PHE A 45 -11.24 -8.23 13.13
CA PHE A 45 -10.12 -9.00 13.67
C PHE A 45 -10.61 -10.35 14.21
N GLN A 46 -11.78 -10.38 14.86
CA GLN A 46 -12.38 -11.63 15.35
C GLN A 46 -12.71 -12.57 14.20
N GLN A 47 -13.35 -12.09 13.14
CA GLN A 47 -13.71 -12.90 11.99
C GLN A 47 -12.47 -13.50 11.30
N ILE A 48 -11.43 -12.69 11.09
CA ILE A 48 -10.17 -13.18 10.51
C ILE A 48 -9.53 -14.19 11.45
N TRP A 49 -9.57 -13.95 12.76
CA TRP A 49 -9.03 -14.87 13.77
C TRP A 49 -9.72 -16.22 13.68
N ASP A 50 -11.05 -16.24 13.79
CA ASP A 50 -11.84 -17.48 13.80
C ASP A 50 -11.66 -18.27 12.50
N THR A 51 -11.47 -17.57 11.37
CA THR A 51 -11.20 -18.21 10.08
C THR A 51 -9.78 -18.78 10.01
N VAL A 52 -8.79 -18.08 10.53
CA VAL A 52 -7.39 -18.51 10.49
C VAL A 52 -7.09 -19.52 11.59
N PHE A 53 -7.82 -19.49 12.70
CA PHE A 53 -7.63 -20.23 13.95
C PHE A 53 -8.90 -20.93 14.46
N PRO A 54 -9.54 -21.80 13.64
CA PRO A 54 -10.75 -22.51 14.07
C PRO A 54 -10.48 -23.49 15.23
N ASP A 55 -9.24 -23.94 15.37
CA ASP A 55 -8.73 -24.86 16.38
C ASP A 55 -8.28 -24.17 17.68
N ILE A 56 -8.15 -22.85 17.67
CA ILE A 56 -7.63 -22.07 18.81
C ILE A 56 -8.66 -20.99 19.11
N PRO A 57 -9.59 -21.25 20.06
CA PRO A 57 -10.56 -20.26 20.48
C PRO A 57 -9.82 -18.98 20.87
N ALA A 58 -10.30 -17.83 20.38
CA ALA A 58 -9.77 -16.57 20.87
C ALA A 58 -9.89 -16.55 22.39
N PRO A 59 -8.80 -16.29 23.14
CA PRO A 59 -8.83 -16.38 24.59
C PRO A 59 -9.80 -15.37 25.23
N TYR A 60 -10.20 -14.35 24.48
CA TYR A 60 -11.14 -13.29 24.84
C TYR A 60 -11.65 -12.62 23.55
N SER A 61 -12.71 -11.81 23.63
CA SER A 61 -13.14 -10.94 22.52
C SER A 61 -12.03 -9.95 22.14
N LEU A 62 -11.73 -9.83 20.84
CA LEU A 62 -10.64 -8.96 20.34
C LEU A 62 -10.96 -7.46 20.43
N VAL A 63 -11.04 -6.95 21.67
CA VAL A 63 -11.30 -5.54 22.00
C VAL A 63 -10.03 -4.68 21.93
N PRO A 64 -10.13 -3.34 21.86
CA PRO A 64 -8.97 -2.45 21.72
C PRO A 64 -7.86 -2.61 22.77
N SER A 65 -8.21 -3.03 23.99
CA SER A 65 -7.25 -3.26 25.08
C SER A 65 -6.51 -4.60 24.98
N SER A 66 -6.92 -5.49 24.08
CA SER A 66 -6.33 -6.81 23.93
C SER A 66 -4.97 -6.80 23.22
N ALA A 67 -4.16 -7.85 23.46
CA ALA A 67 -2.87 -7.99 22.80
C ALA A 67 -3.03 -8.16 21.28
N ILE A 68 -3.89 -9.07 20.85
CA ILE A 68 -4.10 -9.36 19.42
C ILE A 68 -4.62 -8.12 18.67
N TYR A 69 -5.53 -7.34 19.25
CA TYR A 69 -6.00 -6.09 18.62
C TYR A 69 -4.86 -5.09 18.44
N ARG A 70 -4.10 -4.81 19.51
CA ARG A 70 -2.99 -3.84 19.45
C ARG A 70 -1.90 -4.29 18.48
N LEU A 71 -1.62 -5.60 18.42
CA LEU A 71 -0.68 -6.17 17.47
C LEU A 71 -1.18 -6.07 16.03
N SER A 72 -2.48 -6.29 15.79
CA SER A 72 -3.11 -6.12 14.48
C SER A 72 -3.00 -4.67 14.01
N MET A 73 -3.31 -3.70 14.88
CA MET A 73 -3.11 -2.28 14.58
C MET A 73 -1.64 -1.94 14.29
N GLN A 74 -0.70 -2.48 15.07
CA GLN A 74 0.72 -2.30 14.80
C GLN A 74 1.10 -2.83 13.41
N LYS A 75 0.60 -4.02 13.02
CA LYS A 75 0.82 -4.60 11.71
C LYS A 75 0.26 -3.75 10.58
N ILE A 76 -0.92 -3.16 10.76
CA ILE A 76 -1.51 -2.21 9.80
C ILE A 76 -0.59 -0.99 9.63
N TYR A 77 -0.09 -0.41 10.73
CA TYR A 77 0.82 0.74 10.64
C TYR A 77 2.14 0.38 9.96
N GLU A 78 2.75 -0.75 10.33
CA GLU A 78 3.97 -1.27 9.68
C GLU A 78 3.76 -1.47 8.18
N TRP A 79 2.63 -2.07 7.79
CA TRP A 79 2.25 -2.26 6.40
C TRP A 79 2.08 -0.93 5.66
N ARG A 80 1.34 0.05 6.21
CA ARG A 80 1.20 1.39 5.61
C ARG A 80 2.56 2.08 5.44
N SER A 81 3.42 2.01 6.46
CA SER A 81 4.76 2.60 6.41
C SER A 81 5.68 1.93 5.38
N SER A 82 5.45 0.64 5.08
CA SER A 82 6.24 -0.08 4.08
C SER A 82 6.12 0.51 2.66
N PHE A 83 5.00 1.15 2.32
CA PHE A 83 4.85 1.81 1.01
C PHE A 83 5.85 2.94 0.82
N GLY A 84 6.07 3.75 1.86
CA GLY A 84 7.07 4.83 1.82
C GLY A 84 8.48 4.30 1.60
N SER A 85 8.88 3.27 2.34
CA SER A 85 10.21 2.67 2.19
C SER A 85 10.38 1.93 0.86
N ASN A 86 9.34 1.27 0.35
CA ASN A 86 9.34 0.64 -0.98
C ASN A 86 9.43 1.68 -2.10
N ALA A 87 8.72 2.80 -1.99
CA ALA A 87 8.82 3.90 -2.96
C ALA A 87 10.21 4.52 -2.99
N ILE A 88 10.84 4.72 -1.83
CA ILE A 88 12.24 5.20 -1.77
C ILE A 88 13.18 4.22 -2.49
N LYS A 89 13.03 2.92 -2.26
CA LYS A 89 13.83 1.89 -2.95
C LYS A 89 13.59 1.91 -4.46
N ALA A 90 12.33 2.05 -4.90
CA ALA A 90 11.99 2.09 -6.31
C ALA A 90 12.56 3.34 -7.02
N VAL A 91 12.51 4.50 -6.37
CA VAL A 91 13.12 5.74 -6.90
C VAL A 91 14.64 5.61 -7.02
N ARG A 92 15.30 5.02 -6.01
CA ARG A 92 16.76 4.78 -6.07
C ARG A 92 17.13 3.85 -7.21
N ARG A 93 16.38 2.76 -7.39
CA ARG A 93 16.57 1.85 -8.53
C ARG A 93 16.38 2.56 -9.88
N ALA A 94 15.36 3.40 -10.00
CA ALA A 94 15.16 4.19 -11.21
C ALA A 94 16.36 5.12 -11.50
N TRP A 95 16.94 5.75 -10.47
CA TRP A 95 18.17 6.54 -10.63
C TRP A 95 19.36 5.71 -11.07
N GLU A 96 19.54 4.52 -10.50
CA GLU A 96 20.61 3.59 -10.87
C GLU A 96 20.47 3.13 -12.33
N ASN A 97 19.24 2.79 -12.76
CA ASN A 97 18.95 2.36 -14.14
C ASN A 97 19.20 3.47 -15.17
N GLU A 98 18.92 4.72 -14.81
CA GLU A 98 19.14 5.91 -15.65
C GLU A 98 20.58 6.47 -15.54
N GLY A 99 21.43 5.86 -14.70
CA GLY A 99 22.82 6.30 -14.51
C GLY A 99 22.96 7.66 -13.82
N LEU A 100 22.02 8.06 -12.96
CA LEU A 100 22.04 9.38 -12.31
C LEU A 100 22.95 9.40 -11.08
N GLU A 101 24.09 10.06 -11.21
CA GLU A 101 25.12 10.10 -10.16
C GLU A 101 25.00 11.35 -9.28
N SER A 102 24.61 12.49 -9.85
CA SER A 102 24.59 13.79 -9.16
C SER A 102 23.25 14.11 -8.47
N ILE A 103 23.29 15.02 -7.51
CA ILE A 103 22.09 15.53 -6.84
C ILE A 103 21.26 16.36 -7.81
N GLU A 104 21.92 17.08 -8.72
CA GLU A 104 21.35 17.99 -9.70
C GLU A 104 20.50 17.22 -10.72
N GLU A 105 21.00 16.09 -11.24
CA GLU A 105 20.29 15.20 -12.16
C GLU A 105 19.05 14.60 -11.51
N ARG A 106 19.20 14.09 -10.28
CA ARG A 106 18.09 13.51 -9.51
C ARG A 106 17.02 14.56 -9.20
N ALA A 107 17.43 15.78 -8.86
CA ALA A 107 16.53 16.89 -8.61
C ALA A 107 15.82 17.35 -9.90
N HIS A 108 16.52 17.36 -11.04
CA HIS A 108 15.92 17.66 -12.33
C HIS A 108 14.85 16.62 -12.70
N LEU A 109 15.18 15.32 -12.64
CA LEU A 109 14.22 14.25 -12.87
C LEU A 109 13.01 14.36 -11.93
N ALA A 110 13.24 14.64 -10.65
CA ALA A 110 12.16 14.81 -9.68
C ALA A 110 11.22 15.98 -10.04
N ARG A 111 11.76 17.11 -10.50
CA ARG A 111 10.96 18.25 -10.98
C ARG A 111 10.14 17.89 -12.21
N THR A 112 10.75 17.25 -13.21
CA THR A 112 10.07 16.80 -14.42
C THR A 112 8.97 15.79 -14.11
N ALA A 113 9.22 14.85 -13.20
CA ALA A 113 8.23 13.86 -12.79
C ALA A 113 7.02 14.49 -12.07
N MET A 114 7.20 15.63 -11.41
CA MET A 114 6.18 16.31 -10.59
C MET A 114 5.55 17.53 -11.27
N CYS A 115 5.88 17.81 -12.54
CA CYS A 115 5.36 18.95 -13.27
C CYS A 115 3.87 18.81 -13.59
N GLU A 116 3.33 19.77 -14.34
CA GLU A 116 1.94 19.75 -14.79
C GLU A 116 1.62 18.43 -15.53
N GLY A 117 0.42 17.89 -15.27
CA GLY A 117 0.04 16.55 -15.74
C GLY A 117 0.58 15.39 -14.90
N SER A 118 1.52 15.64 -13.97
CA SER A 118 2.12 14.65 -13.07
C SER A 118 2.64 13.40 -13.81
N PRO A 119 3.66 13.55 -14.68
CA PRO A 119 4.25 12.46 -15.46
C PRO A 119 4.56 11.19 -14.67
N TYR A 120 4.96 11.34 -13.40
CA TYR A 120 5.27 10.20 -12.53
C TYR A 120 4.13 9.20 -12.33
N LEU A 121 2.88 9.60 -12.61
CA LEU A 121 1.75 8.69 -12.53
C LEU A 121 1.73 7.68 -13.68
N TYR A 122 2.43 7.95 -14.78
CA TYR A 122 2.23 7.24 -16.03
C TYR A 122 3.41 6.34 -16.36
N GLY A 123 3.12 5.13 -16.86
CA GLY A 123 4.16 4.21 -17.33
C GLY A 123 4.84 4.67 -18.62
N ARG A 124 4.19 5.57 -19.37
CA ARG A 124 4.77 6.17 -20.58
C ARG A 124 4.33 7.62 -20.76
N VAL A 125 5.31 8.50 -20.96
CA VAL A 125 5.09 9.93 -21.18
C VAL A 125 5.82 10.35 -22.45
N ILE A 126 5.12 11.07 -23.32
CA ILE A 126 5.67 11.63 -24.56
C ILE A 126 5.89 13.12 -24.34
N PHE A 127 7.14 13.56 -24.47
CA PHE A 127 7.53 14.96 -24.35
C PHE A 127 7.74 15.60 -25.73
N ALA A 128 7.45 16.89 -25.82
CA ALA A 128 7.88 17.73 -26.93
C ALA A 128 9.39 18.05 -26.82
N ILE A 129 9.97 18.57 -27.90
CA ILE A 129 11.38 19.00 -27.94
C ILE A 129 11.68 20.06 -26.85
N ASP A 130 10.69 20.89 -26.53
CA ASP A 130 10.77 21.92 -25.49
C ASP A 130 10.52 21.41 -24.05
N GLY A 131 10.35 20.09 -23.87
CA GLY A 131 10.13 19.46 -22.57
C GLY A 131 8.67 19.48 -22.08
N ARG A 132 7.72 20.01 -22.86
CA ARG A 132 6.29 19.95 -22.50
C ARG A 132 5.73 18.53 -22.64
N VAL A 133 4.81 18.17 -21.75
CA VAL A 133 4.09 16.89 -21.80
C VAL A 133 3.06 16.92 -22.93
N LEU A 134 3.21 16.05 -23.93
CA LEU A 134 2.27 15.91 -25.05
C LEU A 134 1.22 14.83 -24.80
N LYS A 135 1.64 13.71 -24.20
CA LYS A 135 0.76 12.56 -23.98
C LYS A 135 1.20 11.75 -22.76
N CYS A 136 0.22 11.34 -21.97
CA CYS A 136 0.40 10.44 -20.84
C CYS A 136 -0.37 9.14 -21.08
N LEU A 137 0.31 8.00 -20.93
CA LEU A 137 -0.22 6.66 -21.20
C LEU A 137 0.05 5.74 -20.00
N LEU A 138 -0.75 4.69 -19.83
CA LEU A 138 -0.55 3.70 -18.75
C LEU A 138 -0.63 4.35 -17.36
N ARG A 139 -1.78 4.96 -17.05
CA ARG A 139 -1.98 5.67 -15.77
C ARG A 139 -1.80 4.70 -14.60
N PHE A 140 -1.10 5.16 -13.59
CA PHE A 140 -0.65 4.45 -12.39
C PHE A 140 0.35 3.32 -12.63
N GLN A 141 0.98 3.24 -13.81
CA GLN A 141 1.93 2.18 -14.16
C GLN A 141 3.38 2.64 -14.26
N SER A 142 3.77 3.75 -13.62
CA SER A 142 5.20 4.08 -13.53
C SER A 142 5.95 3.05 -12.70
N GLU A 143 7.23 2.83 -13.01
CA GLU A 143 8.07 1.85 -12.30
C GLU A 143 8.04 2.06 -10.77
N VAL A 144 8.01 3.33 -10.33
CA VAL A 144 7.93 3.66 -8.91
C VAL A 144 6.62 3.18 -8.29
N ILE A 145 5.48 3.39 -8.96
CA ILE A 145 4.17 2.97 -8.44
C ILE A 145 4.06 1.45 -8.47
N THR A 146 4.41 0.80 -9.57
CA THR A 146 4.29 -0.65 -9.73
C THR A 146 5.22 -1.39 -8.78
N SER A 147 6.47 -0.93 -8.62
CA SER A 147 7.42 -1.51 -7.65
C SER A 147 6.96 -1.32 -6.20
N THR A 148 6.34 -0.18 -5.89
CA THR A 148 5.79 0.06 -4.54
C THR A 148 4.60 -0.84 -4.27
N LEU A 149 3.69 -0.97 -5.25
CA LEU A 149 2.50 -1.82 -5.17
C LEU A 149 2.86 -3.32 -5.12
N ALA A 150 3.94 -3.75 -5.78
CA ALA A 150 4.44 -5.12 -5.67
C ALA A 150 4.72 -5.53 -4.21
N GLY A 151 5.17 -4.59 -3.37
CA GLY A 151 5.34 -4.83 -1.94
C GLY A 151 4.02 -5.14 -1.21
N HIS A 152 2.90 -4.59 -1.64
CA HIS A 152 1.59 -4.98 -1.12
C HIS A 152 1.23 -6.41 -1.53
N PHE A 153 1.42 -6.77 -2.80
CA PHE A 153 1.14 -8.13 -3.28
C PHE A 153 1.99 -9.19 -2.58
N GLN A 154 3.26 -8.87 -2.28
CA GLN A 154 4.09 -9.72 -1.45
C GLN A 154 3.56 -9.82 0.00
N ALA A 155 3.06 -8.73 0.56
CA ALA A 155 2.52 -8.71 1.93
C ALA A 155 1.21 -9.49 2.09
N ILE A 156 0.42 -9.62 1.01
CA ILE A 156 -0.83 -10.39 0.99
C ILE A 156 -0.66 -11.80 0.43
N GLU A 157 0.58 -12.25 0.19
CA GLU A 157 0.85 -13.59 -0.33
C GLU A 157 0.17 -14.66 0.55
N GLY A 158 -0.63 -15.53 -0.07
CA GLY A 158 -1.42 -16.55 0.62
C GLY A 158 -2.80 -16.09 1.13
N ALA A 159 -3.15 -14.81 1.01
CA ALA A 159 -4.52 -14.33 1.19
C ALA A 159 -5.33 -14.51 -0.11
N GLN A 160 -6.65 -14.73 0.04
CA GLN A 160 -7.56 -14.69 -1.09
C GLN A 160 -7.75 -13.24 -1.54
N ILE A 161 -7.55 -12.98 -2.83
CA ILE A 161 -7.79 -11.65 -3.43
C ILE A 161 -9.29 -11.56 -3.75
N VAL A 162 -10.01 -10.67 -3.06
CA VAL A 162 -11.47 -10.55 -3.17
C VAL A 162 -11.87 -9.34 -4.01
N GLY A 163 -10.95 -8.39 -4.24
CA GLY A 163 -11.22 -7.27 -5.14
C GLY A 163 -9.98 -6.41 -5.43
N ASN A 164 -10.23 -5.27 -6.07
CA ASN A 164 -9.18 -4.36 -6.50
C ASN A 164 -8.49 -3.68 -5.32
N ALA A 165 -7.16 -3.69 -5.32
CA ALA A 165 -6.31 -3.12 -4.26
C ALA A 165 -6.25 -1.57 -4.32
N ARG A 166 -7.41 -0.90 -4.40
CA ARG A 166 -7.56 0.54 -4.60
C ARG A 166 -6.84 1.37 -3.54
N GLY A 167 -6.92 0.95 -2.28
CA GLY A 167 -6.25 1.60 -1.15
C GLY A 167 -4.74 1.37 -1.18
N ALA A 168 -4.29 0.15 -1.46
CA ALA A 168 -2.86 -0.13 -1.63
C ALA A 168 -2.27 0.68 -2.79
N LEU A 169 -2.98 0.81 -3.89
CA LEU A 169 -2.60 1.68 -4.99
C LEU A 169 -2.56 3.14 -4.56
N LEU A 170 -3.57 3.63 -3.85
CA LEU A 170 -3.58 4.99 -3.34
C LEU A 170 -2.33 5.25 -2.48
N LEU A 171 -2.02 4.35 -1.54
CA LEU A 171 -0.78 4.39 -0.75
C LEU A 171 0.46 4.45 -1.65
N ALA A 172 0.55 3.60 -2.66
CA ALA A 172 1.68 3.57 -3.61
C ALA A 172 1.82 4.90 -4.38
N THR A 173 0.71 5.50 -4.82
CA THR A 173 0.73 6.77 -5.56
C THR A 173 1.07 7.98 -4.69
N THR A 174 0.75 7.93 -3.39
CA THR A 174 1.00 9.02 -2.42
C THR A 174 2.30 8.85 -1.65
N ALA A 175 2.94 7.69 -1.69
CA ALA A 175 4.15 7.38 -0.92
C ALA A 175 5.30 8.38 -1.14
N LYS A 176 5.28 9.13 -2.25
CA LYS A 176 6.27 10.17 -2.60
C LYS A 176 5.85 11.60 -2.22
N GLY A 177 4.57 11.88 -1.91
CA GLY A 177 4.07 13.26 -1.81
C GLY A 177 3.04 13.47 -0.71
N TRP A 178 3.38 14.26 0.30
CA TRP A 178 2.46 14.68 1.34
C TRP A 178 1.35 15.63 0.81
N SER A 179 0.13 15.29 1.20
CA SER A 179 -1.04 16.13 1.50
C SER A 179 -1.89 16.71 0.38
N SER A 180 -1.41 17.54 -0.56
CA SER A 180 -2.35 18.40 -1.33
C SER A 180 -3.16 17.71 -2.44
N LYS A 181 -2.75 16.51 -2.91
CA LYS A 181 -3.39 15.83 -4.05
C LYS A 181 -4.09 14.51 -3.70
N VAL A 182 -4.19 14.15 -2.41
CA VAL A 182 -4.81 12.88 -1.99
C VAL A 182 -6.26 12.77 -2.49
N LEU A 183 -7.05 13.84 -2.39
CA LEU A 183 -8.42 13.89 -2.92
C LEU A 183 -8.48 13.71 -4.44
N PHE A 184 -7.52 14.24 -5.18
CA PHE A 184 -7.42 14.05 -6.62
C PHE A 184 -7.16 12.57 -6.98
N TYR A 185 -6.29 11.90 -6.22
CA TYR A 185 -6.01 10.47 -6.42
C TYR A 185 -7.19 9.59 -6.04
N LEU A 186 -7.86 9.86 -4.93
CA LEU A 186 -9.11 9.19 -4.53
C LEU A 186 -10.18 9.27 -5.63
N CYS A 187 -10.43 10.47 -6.17
CA CYS A 187 -11.37 10.67 -7.28
C CYS A 187 -10.93 9.96 -8.56
N SER A 188 -9.62 9.84 -8.81
CA SER A 188 -9.11 9.17 -10.01
C SER A 188 -9.23 7.64 -9.89
N ILE A 189 -8.90 7.08 -8.73
CA ILE A 189 -8.92 5.62 -8.48
C ILE A 189 -10.38 5.12 -8.40
N SER A 190 -11.28 5.89 -7.80
CA SER A 190 -12.71 5.55 -7.72
C SER A 190 -13.43 5.52 -9.07
N ARG A 191 -12.85 6.15 -10.11
CA ARG A 191 -13.39 6.17 -11.48
C ARG A 191 -12.83 5.06 -12.38
N LEU A 192 -11.88 4.26 -11.88
CA LEU A 192 -11.38 3.12 -12.65
C LEU A 192 -12.41 1.98 -12.57
N PRO A 193 -12.90 1.47 -13.72
CA PRO A 193 -13.84 0.35 -13.73
C PRO A 193 -13.15 -0.89 -13.18
N ASP A 194 -13.93 -1.77 -12.54
CA ASP A 194 -13.39 -2.92 -11.82
C ASP A 194 -12.65 -3.94 -12.71
N GLU A 195 -12.86 -3.87 -14.03
CA GLU A 195 -12.31 -4.79 -15.03
C GLU A 195 -10.99 -4.30 -15.67
N ASN A 196 -10.51 -3.09 -15.36
CA ASN A 196 -9.35 -2.47 -16.05
C ASN A 196 -8.03 -2.51 -15.24
N TRP A 197 -7.83 -3.54 -14.41
CA TRP A 197 -6.58 -3.78 -13.67
C TRP A 197 -5.83 -4.99 -14.20
#